data_AF-A0A125QA44-F1
#
_entry.id   AF-A0A125QA44-F1
#
_cell.length_a   1.000
_cell.length_b   1.000
_cell.length_c   1.000
_cell.angle_alpha   90.00
_cell.angle_beta   90.00
_cell.angle_gamma   90.00
#
_symmetry.space_group_name_H-M   'P 1'
#
loop_
_entity.id
_entity.type
_entity.pdbx_description
1 polymer ?
#
loop_
_entity_poly.entity_id
_entity_poly.type
_entity_poly.pdbx_seq_one_letter_code
_entity_poly.pdbx_strand_id
1 'polypeptide(L)'
;MNYKLYAFASIAFAAGLCQPSYAQLKTPETLTEVMSSIAYFTSLADPAAMSYSDDESVAAAITPQLIGNAFLVKHNARALLLPAKDVANYKIVFDGLNKGECRDALGFAHVYPDLYPQVEVNGKEAMNYSSADCSRNSTVTIYRR
;
A
#
# COMPACT_ATOMS: atom_id res chain seq x y z
N MET A 1 -49.46 -37.68 -4.66
CA MET A 1 -48.29 -36.84 -5.00
C MET A 1 -48.29 -35.64 -4.07
N ASN A 2 -47.34 -35.60 -3.14
CA ASN A 2 -47.10 -34.47 -2.24
C ASN A 2 -45.61 -34.53 -1.87
N TYR A 3 -44.82 -33.63 -2.43
CA TYR A 3 -43.40 -33.47 -2.14
C TYR A 3 -43.30 -32.39 -1.06
N LYS A 4 -42.84 -32.76 0.14
CA LYS A 4 -42.39 -31.77 1.14
C LYS A 4 -40.90 -32.03 1.40
N LEU A 5 -40.13 -31.01 1.07
CA LEU A 5 -38.69 -30.90 1.15
C LEU A 5 -38.17 -31.18 2.56
N TYR A 6 -37.01 -31.82 2.59
CA TYR A 6 -36.10 -31.96 3.71
C TYR A 6 -35.62 -30.59 4.20
N ALA A 7 -35.74 -30.32 5.50
CA ALA A 7 -35.00 -29.27 6.19
C ALA A 7 -33.94 -29.95 7.06
N PHE A 8 -32.68 -29.83 6.66
CA PHE A 8 -31.52 -30.20 7.46
C PHE A 8 -31.40 -29.22 8.64
N ALA A 9 -31.54 -29.74 9.86
CA ALA A 9 -31.14 -29.05 11.06
C ALA A 9 -29.68 -29.39 11.36
N SER A 10 -28.76 -28.48 11.04
CA SER A 10 -27.36 -28.59 11.43
C SER A 10 -27.14 -27.85 12.74
N ILE A 11 -26.56 -28.57 13.69
CA ILE A 11 -26.29 -28.18 15.07
C ILE A 11 -25.17 -27.15 15.15
N ALA A 12 -25.35 -26.27 16.13
CA ALA A 12 -24.50 -25.22 16.64
C ALA A 12 -23.12 -25.67 17.19
N PHE A 13 -22.12 -24.86 16.82
CA PHE A 13 -21.00 -24.32 17.62
C PHE A 13 -19.80 -25.17 18.06
N ALA A 14 -18.65 -24.49 17.88
CA ALA A 14 -17.43 -24.48 18.68
C ALA A 14 -16.28 -25.42 18.29
N ALA A 15 -15.45 -24.96 17.35
CA ALA A 15 -14.00 -25.03 17.51
C ALA A 15 -13.33 -23.98 16.61
N GLY A 16 -12.46 -23.17 17.21
CA GLY A 16 -11.29 -22.57 16.59
C GLY A 16 -11.46 -21.81 15.28
N LEU A 17 -11.28 -20.50 15.33
CA LEU A 17 -10.21 -19.77 14.65
C LEU A 17 -10.57 -18.28 14.74
N CYS A 18 -9.80 -17.54 15.54
CA CYS A 18 -9.64 -16.11 15.31
C CYS A 18 -9.03 -15.95 13.92
N GLN A 19 -9.85 -15.87 12.89
CA GLN A 19 -9.44 -15.23 11.66
C GLN A 19 -9.30 -13.74 12.00
N PRO A 20 -8.12 -13.12 11.85
CA PRO A 20 -8.08 -11.67 11.80
C PRO A 20 -9.01 -11.25 10.66
N SER A 21 -9.92 -10.35 10.99
CA SER A 21 -10.98 -9.88 10.13
C SER A 21 -10.40 -9.26 8.86
N TYR A 22 -10.40 -10.02 7.77
CA TYR A 22 -10.34 -9.56 6.37
C TYR A 22 -11.54 -8.67 5.99
N ALA A 23 -12.51 -8.50 6.90
CA ALA A 23 -13.65 -7.64 6.74
C ALA A 23 -13.23 -6.17 6.86
N GLN A 24 -12.87 -5.57 5.72
CA GLN A 24 -12.92 -4.15 5.34
C GLN A 24 -11.75 -3.70 4.43
N LEU A 25 -11.15 -4.60 3.64
CA LEU A 25 -10.52 -4.16 2.40
C LEU A 25 -11.64 -3.73 1.44
N LYS A 26 -11.79 -2.41 1.28
CA LYS A 26 -12.75 -1.78 0.36
C LYS A 26 -12.37 -2.22 -1.05
N THR A 27 -13.32 -2.82 -1.78
CA THR A 27 -13.34 -3.18 -3.22
C THR A 27 -12.00 -3.48 -3.93
N PRO A 28 -11.87 -4.63 -4.62
CA PRO A 28 -10.62 -5.02 -5.30
C PRO A 28 -10.05 -3.95 -6.24
N GLU A 29 -10.88 -3.08 -6.81
CA GLU A 29 -10.44 -1.97 -7.66
C GLU A 29 -9.48 -0.98 -6.97
N THR A 30 -9.78 -0.55 -5.74
CA THR A 30 -8.98 0.50 -5.06
C THR A 30 -7.63 -0.03 -4.61
N LEU A 31 -7.63 -1.26 -4.06
CA LEU A 31 -6.40 -1.99 -3.75
C LEU A 31 -5.57 -2.19 -5.03
N THR A 32 -6.20 -2.61 -6.13
CA THR A 32 -5.50 -2.82 -7.42
C THR A 32 -4.91 -1.52 -7.96
N GLU A 33 -5.59 -0.39 -7.82
CA GLU A 33 -5.10 0.93 -8.24
C GLU A 33 -3.87 1.37 -7.43
N VAL A 34 -3.90 1.25 -6.10
CA VAL A 34 -2.76 1.57 -5.22
C VAL A 34 -1.56 0.67 -5.53
N MET A 35 -1.80 -0.64 -5.65
CA MET A 35 -0.76 -1.62 -6.00
C MET A 35 -0.12 -1.32 -7.35
N SER A 36 -0.94 -1.08 -8.37
CA SER A 36 -0.47 -0.75 -9.72
C SER A 36 0.34 0.53 -9.73
N SER A 37 -0.04 1.50 -8.89
CA SER A 37 0.68 2.75 -8.72
C SER A 37 2.04 2.51 -8.10
N ILE A 38 2.11 1.80 -6.96
CA ILE A 38 3.39 1.48 -6.29
C ILE A 38 4.32 0.72 -7.25
N ALA A 39 3.81 -0.29 -7.97
CA ALA A 39 4.58 -1.02 -8.97
C ALA A 39 5.08 -0.11 -10.10
N TYR A 40 4.24 0.81 -10.59
CA TYR A 40 4.65 1.81 -11.59
C TYR A 40 5.78 2.71 -11.06
N PHE A 41 5.65 3.26 -9.86
CA PHE A 41 6.70 4.08 -9.25
C PHE A 41 8.00 3.29 -9.09
N THR A 42 7.94 2.04 -8.62
CA THR A 42 9.11 1.16 -8.52
C THR A 42 9.76 0.92 -9.89
N SER A 43 8.98 0.72 -10.95
CA SER A 43 9.52 0.50 -12.31
C SER A 43 10.28 1.72 -12.88
N LEU A 44 9.94 2.93 -12.42
CA LEU A 44 10.67 4.15 -12.75
C LEU A 44 11.86 4.38 -11.82
N ALA A 45 11.69 4.04 -10.55
CA ALA A 45 12.62 4.35 -9.48
C ALA A 45 13.81 3.40 -9.42
N ASP A 46 13.60 2.10 -9.63
CA ASP A 46 14.67 1.10 -9.63
C ASP A 46 15.81 1.49 -10.61
N PRO A 47 15.56 1.79 -11.91
CA PRO A 47 16.62 2.19 -12.82
C PRO A 47 17.20 3.59 -12.52
N ALA A 48 16.39 4.53 -12.04
CA ALA A 48 16.86 5.87 -11.70
C ALA A 48 17.79 5.85 -10.48
N ALA A 49 17.43 5.13 -9.41
CA ALA A 49 18.24 4.97 -8.22
C ALA A 49 19.57 4.23 -8.48
N MET A 50 19.64 3.39 -9.53
CA MET A 50 20.88 2.79 -10.00
C MET A 50 21.75 3.75 -10.83
N SER A 51 21.15 4.78 -11.42
CA SER A 51 21.81 5.67 -12.39
C SER A 51 22.29 6.99 -11.80
N TYR A 52 21.68 7.44 -10.70
CA TYR A 52 21.98 8.72 -10.06
C TYR A 52 22.47 8.52 -8.63
N SER A 53 23.53 9.25 -8.24
CA SER A 53 24.16 9.15 -6.93
C SER A 53 23.53 10.05 -5.85
N ASP A 54 22.65 10.96 -6.25
CA ASP A 54 22.03 11.94 -5.37
C ASP A 54 20.51 12.05 -5.58
N ASP A 55 19.84 12.38 -4.49
CA ASP A 55 18.39 12.40 -4.32
C ASP A 55 17.71 13.39 -5.25
N GLU A 56 18.37 14.52 -5.47
CA GLU A 56 17.85 15.62 -6.26
C GLU A 56 17.78 15.23 -7.74
N SER A 57 18.83 14.58 -8.24
CA SER A 57 18.88 14.03 -9.60
C SER A 57 17.83 12.94 -9.81
N VAL A 58 17.64 12.04 -8.84
CA VAL A 58 16.59 11.01 -8.90
C VAL A 58 15.19 11.63 -8.91
N ALA A 59 14.93 12.59 -8.01
CA ALA A 59 13.67 13.30 -7.95
C ALA A 59 13.40 14.08 -9.24
N ALA A 60 14.40 14.75 -9.81
CA ALA A 60 14.27 15.49 -11.06
C ALA A 60 13.97 14.57 -12.26
N ALA A 61 14.55 13.37 -12.31
CA ALA A 61 14.32 12.40 -13.38
C ALA A 61 12.91 11.76 -13.32
N ILE A 62 12.39 11.55 -12.11
CA ILE A 62 11.12 10.83 -11.91
C ILE A 62 9.94 11.79 -11.83
N THR A 63 10.05 12.94 -11.16
CA THR A 63 8.94 13.88 -10.89
C THR A 63 8.10 14.22 -12.14
N PRO A 64 8.70 14.53 -13.31
CA PRO A 64 7.92 14.80 -14.52
C PRO A 64 7.03 13.63 -14.96
N GLN A 65 7.46 12.40 -14.70
CA GLN A 65 6.72 11.18 -15.04
C GLN A 65 5.56 10.93 -14.06
N LEU A 66 5.58 11.55 -12.88
CA LEU A 66 4.55 11.38 -11.86
C LEU A 66 3.38 12.36 -12.02
N ILE A 67 3.60 13.51 -12.68
CA ILE A 67 2.61 14.59 -12.85
C ILE A 67 1.37 14.13 -13.64
N GLY A 68 1.46 13.05 -14.42
CA GLY A 68 0.35 12.46 -15.17
C GLY A 68 -0.20 11.15 -14.60
N ASN A 69 0.28 10.68 -13.44
CA ASN A 69 -0.14 9.40 -12.90
C ASN A 69 -1.64 9.45 -12.51
N ALA A 70 -2.44 8.59 -13.12
CA ALA A 70 -3.90 8.60 -12.98
C ALA A 70 -4.37 8.44 -11.53
N PHE A 71 -3.67 7.63 -10.73
CA PHE A 71 -3.98 7.47 -9.31
C PHE A 71 -3.70 8.76 -8.53
N LEU A 72 -2.51 9.35 -8.66
CA LEU A 72 -2.18 10.60 -7.98
C LEU A 72 -3.16 11.72 -8.32
N VAL A 73 -3.53 11.84 -9.59
CA VAL A 73 -4.52 12.84 -10.05
C VAL A 73 -5.92 12.55 -9.49
N LYS A 74 -6.41 11.32 -9.63
CA LYS A 74 -7.75 10.90 -9.18
C LYS A 74 -7.92 11.07 -7.67
N HIS A 75 -6.87 10.82 -6.91
CA HIS A 75 -6.89 10.83 -5.45
C HIS A 75 -6.34 12.13 -4.84
N ASN A 76 -5.97 13.12 -5.67
CA ASN A 76 -5.34 14.37 -5.26
C ASN A 76 -4.15 14.14 -4.30
N ALA A 77 -3.35 13.12 -4.63
CA ALA A 77 -2.19 12.70 -3.87
C ALA A 77 -0.90 13.12 -4.60
N ARG A 78 0.22 13.08 -3.89
CA ARG A 78 1.55 13.34 -4.43
C ARG A 78 2.45 12.15 -4.15
N ALA A 79 3.42 11.89 -5.02
CA ALA A 79 4.47 10.93 -4.75
C ALA A 79 5.85 11.60 -4.89
N LEU A 80 6.76 11.25 -4.00
CA LEU A 80 8.16 11.67 -4.04
C LEU A 80 9.04 10.43 -3.93
N LEU A 81 10.18 10.44 -4.62
CA LEU A 81 11.24 9.48 -4.40
C LEU A 81 12.38 10.15 -3.65
N LEU A 82 12.85 9.49 -2.60
CA LEU A 82 13.99 9.94 -1.79
C LEU A 82 14.91 8.73 -1.59
N PRO A 83 16.21 8.90 -1.37
CA PRO A 83 17.05 7.78 -0.97
C PRO A 83 16.60 7.26 0.39
N ALA A 84 16.98 6.04 0.67
CA ALA A 84 17.03 5.53 2.02
C ALA A 84 18.50 5.28 2.33
N LYS A 85 18.96 5.77 3.47
CA LYS A 85 20.24 5.34 4.02
C LYS A 85 19.91 4.10 4.87
N ASP A 86 20.74 3.07 4.76
CA ASP A 86 20.71 1.86 5.59
C ASP A 86 19.79 0.73 5.10
N VAL A 87 18.48 0.77 5.38
CA VAL A 87 17.61 -0.43 5.29
C VAL A 87 17.02 -0.71 3.90
N ALA A 88 17.18 0.23 2.97
CA ALA A 88 16.60 0.22 1.63
C ALA A 88 17.46 1.07 0.68
N ASN A 89 17.27 0.90 -0.62
CA ASN A 89 17.97 1.71 -1.63
C ASN A 89 17.32 3.10 -1.74
N TYR A 90 15.99 3.14 -1.70
CA TYR A 90 15.21 4.35 -1.76
C TYR A 90 13.90 4.20 -0.99
N LYS A 91 13.16 5.29 -0.85
CA LYS A 91 11.82 5.32 -0.28
C LYS A 91 10.88 6.13 -1.16
N ILE A 92 9.66 5.63 -1.27
CA ILE A 92 8.56 6.26 -2.00
C ILE A 92 7.64 6.89 -0.96
N VAL A 93 7.47 8.22 -1.03
CA VAL A 93 6.59 8.96 -0.12
C VAL A 93 5.32 9.31 -0.86
N PHE A 94 4.20 8.70 -0.49
CA PHE A 94 2.86 9.09 -0.90
C PHE A 94 2.28 10.08 0.10
N ASP A 95 1.88 11.26 -0.36
CA ASP A 95 1.31 12.30 0.48
C ASP A 95 -0.12 12.62 0.04
N GLY A 96 -0.99 12.92 1.00
CA GLY A 96 -2.39 13.26 0.77
C GLY A 96 -3.35 12.08 0.66
N LEU A 97 -2.93 10.86 1.02
CA LEU A 97 -3.77 9.67 0.94
C LEU A 97 -4.96 9.76 1.91
N ASN A 98 -6.12 9.30 1.49
CA ASN A 98 -7.23 9.08 2.43
C ASN A 98 -7.01 7.82 3.28
N LYS A 99 -7.87 7.62 4.28
CA LYS A 99 -7.74 6.50 5.23
C LYS A 99 -7.75 5.12 4.55
N GLY A 100 -8.50 4.95 3.47
CA GLY A 100 -8.56 3.69 2.72
C GLY A 100 -7.26 3.44 1.96
N GLU A 101 -6.84 4.41 1.16
CA GLU A 101 -5.58 4.34 0.39
C GLU A 101 -4.36 4.14 1.27
N CYS A 102 -4.32 4.81 2.43
CA CYS A 102 -3.26 4.62 3.42
C CYS A 102 -3.18 3.15 3.89
N ARG A 103 -4.34 2.55 4.21
CA ARG A 103 -4.42 1.14 4.62
C ARG A 103 -4.08 0.18 3.49
N ASP A 104 -4.49 0.47 2.28
CA ASP A 104 -4.21 -0.35 1.11
C ASP A 104 -2.71 -0.32 0.77
N ALA A 105 -2.07 0.85 0.82
CA ALA A 105 -0.63 1.01 0.61
C ALA A 105 0.19 0.26 1.67
N LEU A 106 -0.22 0.35 2.94
CA LEU A 106 0.37 -0.44 4.03
C LEU A 106 0.19 -1.95 3.79
N GLY A 107 -1.03 -2.37 3.47
CA GLY A 107 -1.36 -3.76 3.22
C GLY A 107 -0.50 -4.35 2.11
N PHE A 108 -0.32 -3.62 1.01
CA PHE A 108 0.55 -4.04 -0.08
C PHE A 108 2.00 -4.24 0.36
N ALA A 109 2.59 -3.24 1.02
CA ALA A 109 3.99 -3.33 1.43
C ALA A 109 4.23 -4.44 2.47
N HIS A 110 3.28 -4.68 3.39
CA HIS A 110 3.35 -5.81 4.33
C HIS A 110 3.23 -7.18 3.65
N VAL A 111 2.59 -7.29 2.48
CA VAL A 111 2.50 -8.54 1.71
C VAL A 111 3.85 -8.90 1.07
N TYR A 112 4.71 -7.91 0.78
CA TYR A 112 6.00 -8.11 0.12
C TYR A 112 7.17 -7.57 0.95
N PRO A 113 7.41 -8.10 2.16
CA PRO A 113 8.42 -7.57 3.10
C PRO A 113 9.86 -7.67 2.59
N ASP A 114 10.14 -8.60 1.65
CA ASP A 114 11.46 -8.71 1.03
C ASP A 114 11.78 -7.54 0.09
N LEU A 115 10.76 -6.98 -0.57
CA LEU A 115 10.89 -5.82 -1.43
C LEU A 115 10.72 -4.52 -0.64
N TYR A 116 9.82 -4.54 0.35
CA TYR A 116 9.47 -3.39 1.17
C TYR A 116 9.72 -3.66 2.65
N PRO A 117 10.98 -3.54 3.13
CA PRO A 117 11.36 -3.94 4.48
C PRO A 117 10.79 -3.06 5.58
N GLN A 118 10.35 -1.85 5.25
CA GLN A 118 9.85 -0.87 6.21
C GLN A 118 8.77 -0.01 5.56
N VAL A 119 7.78 0.36 6.37
CA VAL A 119 6.76 1.34 5.99
C VAL A 119 6.51 2.28 7.16
N GLU A 120 6.32 3.55 6.87
CA GLU A 120 5.91 4.56 7.83
C GLU A 120 4.57 5.18 7.44
N VAL A 121 3.78 5.51 8.44
CA VAL A 121 2.59 6.36 8.31
C VAL A 121 2.79 7.61 9.15
N ASN A 122 2.64 8.78 8.53
CA ASN A 122 2.83 10.08 9.17
C ASN A 122 4.17 10.19 9.93
N GLY A 123 5.23 9.60 9.35
CA GLY A 123 6.59 9.60 9.91
C GLY A 123 6.82 8.63 11.07
N LYS A 124 5.88 7.72 11.35
CA LYS A 124 6.05 6.66 12.34
C LYS A 124 6.04 5.30 11.68
N GLU A 125 6.98 4.44 12.05
CA GLU A 125 7.05 3.07 11.56
C GLU A 125 5.75 2.31 11.87
N ALA A 126 5.18 1.69 10.85
CA ALA A 126 3.97 0.90 10.93
C ALA A 126 4.34 -0.58 10.96
N MET A 127 4.43 -1.15 12.17
CA MET A 127 4.77 -2.58 12.35
C MET A 127 3.65 -3.52 11.88
N ASN A 128 2.42 -3.02 11.80
CA ASN A 128 1.28 -3.76 11.24
C ASN A 128 0.23 -2.79 10.64
N TYR A 129 -0.59 -3.29 9.72
CA TYR A 129 -1.60 -2.49 9.03
C TYR A 129 -2.76 -2.04 9.94
N SER A 130 -3.02 -2.75 11.04
CA SER A 130 -4.19 -2.53 11.89
C SER A 130 -3.98 -1.45 12.95
N SER A 131 -2.73 -1.21 13.38
CA SER A 131 -2.34 -0.18 14.35
C SER A 131 -1.84 1.11 13.71
N ALA A 132 -1.73 1.17 12.38
CA ALA A 132 -1.28 2.36 11.69
C ALA A 132 -2.30 3.51 11.80
N ASP A 133 -1.78 4.71 12.06
CA ASP A 133 -2.58 5.93 12.26
C ASP A 133 -3.03 6.54 10.92
N CYS A 134 -3.79 5.76 10.15
CA CYS A 134 -4.34 6.20 8.88
C CYS A 134 -5.56 7.12 9.08
N SER A 135 -5.41 8.37 8.70
CA SER A 135 -6.45 9.40 8.65
C SER A 135 -6.64 9.94 7.22
N ARG A 136 -7.51 10.94 7.06
CA ARG A 136 -7.53 11.73 5.82
C ARG A 136 -6.21 12.50 5.70
N ASN A 137 -5.68 12.61 4.48
CA ASN A 137 -4.43 13.30 4.19
C ASN A 137 -3.22 12.69 4.91
N SER A 138 -3.18 11.35 4.99
CA SER A 138 -2.04 10.61 5.54
C SER A 138 -0.87 10.64 4.57
N THR A 139 0.33 10.62 5.13
CA THR A 139 1.56 10.36 4.38
C THR A 139 1.99 8.92 4.62
N VAL A 140 2.22 8.14 3.56
CA VAL A 140 2.78 6.79 3.64
C VAL A 140 4.14 6.78 2.98
N THR A 141 5.17 6.34 3.71
CA THR A 141 6.51 6.17 3.17
C THR A 141 6.83 4.69 3.10
N ILE A 142 7.08 4.19 1.89
CA ILE A 142 7.41 2.78 1.64
C ILE A 142 8.90 2.72 1.30
N TYR A 143 9.67 1.99 2.09
CA TYR A 143 11.10 1.77 1.86
C TYR A 143 11.26 0.61 0.90
N ARG A 144 12.11 0.75 -0.12
CA ARG A 144 12.29 -0.23 -1.20
C ARG A 144 13.75 -0.67 -1.27
N ARG A 145 13.98 -1.98 -1.06
CA ARG A 145 15.29 -2.63 -1.28
C ARG A 145 15.61 -2.79 -2.75
#